data_AF-A0A3P8KFK5-F1
#
_entry.id   AF-A0A3P8KFK5-F1
#
_cell.length_a   1.000
_cell.length_b   1.000
_cell.length_c   1.000
_cell.angle_alpha   90.00
_cell.angle_beta   90.00
_cell.angle_gamma   90.00
#
_symmetry.space_group_name_H-M   'P 1'
#
loop_
_entity.id
_entity.type
_entity.pdbx_description
1 polymer ?
#
loop_
_entity_poly.entity_id
_entity_poly.type
_entity_poly.pdbx_seq_one_letter_code
_entity_poly.pdbx_strand_id
1 'polypeptide(L)'
;MNRHTTYDLIANIVHDGPPTPGSGTHRIHLVHRGTGKWFELQDLHVSEVLPQMIPLSETLIQVWAVNKSIPNPCFVEPVKVIDEEIGEETKPE
;
A
#
# COMPACT_ATOMS: atom_id res chain seq x y z
N MET A 1 -14.75 -6.38 6.52
CA MET A 1 -14.29 -5.03 6.08
C MET A 1 -12.87 -4.83 6.58
N ASN A 2 -11.97 -4.18 5.82
CA ASN A 2 -10.58 -3.98 6.24
C ASN A 2 -10.47 -2.85 7.28
N ARG A 3 -9.56 -3.00 8.26
CA ARG A 3 -9.29 -1.99 9.32
C ARG A 3 -8.76 -0.66 8.77
N HIS A 4 -8.01 -0.72 7.67
CA HIS A 4 -7.41 0.42 7.00
C HIS A 4 -7.68 0.30 5.50
N THR A 5 -8.02 1.40 4.87
CA THR A 5 -8.33 1.46 3.42
C THR A 5 -7.59 2.59 2.71
N THR A 6 -6.73 3.31 3.42
CA THR A 6 -5.87 4.34 2.85
C THR A 6 -4.49 3.76 2.57
N TYR A 7 -3.92 4.14 1.43
CA TYR A 7 -2.64 3.64 0.97
C TYR A 7 -1.78 4.79 0.45
N ASP A 8 -0.47 4.70 0.71
CA ASP A 8 0.53 5.63 0.22
C ASP A 8 1.31 4.97 -0.92
N LEU A 9 1.52 5.71 -2.02
CA LEU A 9 2.34 5.22 -3.14
C LEU A 9 3.80 5.16 -2.68
N ILE A 10 4.45 4.00 -2.84
CA ILE A 10 5.85 3.83 -2.47
C ILE A 10 6.76 3.60 -3.68
N ALA A 11 6.24 3.03 -4.75
CA ALA A 11 7.00 2.84 -5.98
C ALA A 11 6.09 2.84 -7.21
N ASN A 12 6.61 3.35 -8.33
CA ASN A 12 5.96 3.36 -9.63
C ASN A 12 6.94 2.86 -10.68
N ILE A 13 6.64 1.73 -11.30
CA ILE A 13 7.45 1.11 -12.34
C ILE A 13 6.89 1.53 -13.69
N VAL A 14 7.76 2.07 -14.53
CA VAL A 14 7.47 2.58 -15.87
C VAL A 14 8.14 1.67 -16.89
N HIS A 15 7.44 1.46 -18.00
CA HIS A 15 7.97 0.82 -19.18
C HIS A 15 7.92 1.81 -20.33
N ASP A 16 9.08 2.16 -20.87
CA ASP A 16 9.22 3.04 -22.02
C ASP A 16 9.60 2.21 -23.24
N GLY A 17 8.69 2.10 -24.21
CA GLY A 17 8.96 1.41 -25.48
C GLY A 17 7.78 0.59 -26.00
N PRO A 18 7.98 -0.11 -27.13
CA PRO A 18 6.95 -0.99 -27.70
C PRO A 18 6.62 -2.13 -26.74
N PRO A 19 5.36 -2.63 -26.73
CA PRO A 19 4.94 -3.76 -25.88
C PRO A 19 5.46 -5.12 -26.40
N THR A 20 6.62 -5.14 -27.05
CA THR A 20 7.23 -6.36 -27.59
C THR A 20 8.14 -6.99 -26.52
N PRO A 21 8.04 -8.31 -26.27
CA PRO A 21 8.89 -8.99 -25.31
C PRO A 21 10.38 -8.76 -25.60
N GLY A 22 11.12 -8.29 -24.60
CA GLY A 22 12.56 -8.00 -24.72
C GLY A 22 12.90 -6.66 -25.40
N SER A 23 11.90 -5.83 -25.73
CA SER A 23 12.09 -4.46 -26.19
C SER A 23 11.67 -3.45 -25.12
N GLY A 24 12.17 -2.22 -25.22
CA GLY A 24 11.87 -1.15 -24.28
C GLY A 24 12.81 -1.11 -23.07
N THR A 25 12.69 -0.04 -22.30
CA THR A 25 13.48 0.22 -21.10
C THR A 25 12.57 0.31 -19.89
N HIS A 26 13.07 -0.10 -18.73
CA HIS A 26 12.33 -0.04 -17.48
C HIS A 26 13.01 0.92 -16.55
N ARG A 27 12.20 1.72 -15.87
CA ARG A 27 12.67 2.69 -14.90
C ARG A 27 11.68 2.77 -13.75
N ILE A 28 12.17 3.07 -12.56
CA ILE A 28 11.39 3.01 -11.33
C ILE A 28 11.48 4.33 -10.60
N HIS A 29 10.33 4.89 -10.22
CA HIS A 29 10.26 5.94 -9.21
C HIS A 29 10.08 5.28 -7.84
N LEU A 30 10.95 5.59 -6.88
CA LEU A 30 10.94 5.03 -5.53
C LEU A 30 11.03 6.14 -4.49
N VAL A 31 10.19 6.07 -3.45
CA VAL A 31 10.34 6.93 -2.26
C VAL A 31 11.32 6.33 -1.28
N HIS A 32 12.38 7.07 -0.95
CA HIS A 32 13.31 6.66 0.10
C HIS A 32 12.73 7.01 1.47
N ARG A 33 12.38 5.99 2.27
CA ARG A 33 11.71 6.18 3.58
C ARG A 33 12.49 7.02 4.59
N GLY A 34 13.82 7.00 4.53
CA GLY A 34 14.65 7.77 5.46
C GLY A 34 14.65 9.27 5.19
N THR A 35 14.48 9.68 3.93
CA THR A 35 14.55 11.11 3.52
C THR A 35 13.23 11.66 3.03
N GLY A 36 12.25 10.81 2.69
CA GLY A 36 10.99 11.21 2.06
C GLY A 36 11.14 11.73 0.62
N LYS A 37 12.35 11.66 0.06
CA LYS A 37 12.64 12.09 -1.31
C LYS A 37 12.33 10.98 -2.30
N TRP A 38 11.94 11.38 -3.50
CA TRP A 38 11.73 10.48 -4.60
C TRP A 38 12.96 10.40 -5.49
N PHE A 39 13.23 9.20 -5.94
CA PHE A 39 14.33 8.91 -6.84
C PHE A 39 13.81 8.15 -8.05
N GLU A 40 14.37 8.49 -9.19
CA GLU A 40 14.26 7.73 -10.41
C GLU A 40 15.49 6.84 -10.55
N LEU A 41 15.25 5.57 -10.83
CA LEU A 41 16.28 4.56 -11.02
C LEU A 41 16.11 3.94 -12.40
N GLN A 42 17.18 3.99 -13.19
CA GLN A 42 17.29 3.29 -14.47
C GLN A 42 18.63 2.57 -14.51
N ASP A 43 18.60 1.24 -14.44
CA ASP A 43 19.79 0.39 -14.34
C ASP A 43 20.75 0.85 -13.23
N LEU A 44 21.88 1.46 -13.60
CA LEU A 44 22.90 1.98 -12.68
C LEU A 44 22.74 3.48 -12.37
N HIS A 45 21.86 4.19 -13.08
CA HIS A 45 21.63 5.61 -12.89
C HIS A 45 20.57 5.86 -11.82
N VAL A 46 20.87 6.80 -10.91
CA VAL A 46 19.96 7.27 -9.88
C VAL A 46 19.90 8.79 -9.93
N SER A 47 18.70 9.35 -10.05
CA SER A 47 18.45 10.79 -10.06
C SER A 47 17.33 11.15 -9.10
N GLU A 48 17.39 12.33 -8.47
CA GLU A 48 16.29 12.83 -7.64
C GLU A 48 15.16 13.32 -8.54
N VAL A 49 13.92 12.94 -8.24
CA VAL A 49 12.73 13.36 -8.98
C VAL A 49 11.75 14.04 -8.04
N LEU A 50 11.03 15.04 -8.55
CA LEU A 50 10.00 15.72 -7.76
C LEU A 50 8.73 14.86 -7.67
N PRO A 51 8.07 14.76 -6.50
CA PRO A 51 6.89 13.89 -6.32
C PRO A 51 5.78 14.13 -7.35
N GLN A 52 5.54 15.39 -7.72
CA GLN A 52 4.49 15.77 -8.67
C GLN A 52 4.73 15.28 -10.11
N MET A 53 5.96 14.86 -10.45
CA MET A 53 6.28 14.33 -11.77
C MET A 53 5.82 12.87 -11.93
N ILE A 54 5.65 12.15 -10.83
CA ILE A 54 5.39 10.70 -10.85
C ILE A 54 4.04 10.36 -11.50
N PRO A 55 2.92 11.03 -11.14
CA PRO A 55 1.63 10.74 -11.77
C PRO A 55 1.57 11.13 -13.26
N LEU A 56 2.51 11.94 -13.74
CA LEU A 56 2.60 12.34 -15.14
C LEU A 56 3.30 11.28 -16.01
N SER A 57 3.95 10.29 -15.40
CA SER A 57 4.60 9.19 -16.11
C SER A 57 3.64 8.05 -16.42
N GLU A 58 3.89 7.32 -17.49
CA GLU A 58 3.17 6.08 -17.76
C GLU A 58 3.47 5.05 -16.67
N THR A 59 2.45 4.34 -16.19
CA THR A 59 2.63 3.34 -15.14
C THR A 59 2.36 1.94 -15.68
N LEU A 60 3.35 1.07 -15.54
CA LEU A 60 3.17 -0.36 -15.75
C LEU A 60 2.70 -1.04 -14.46
N ILE A 61 3.39 -0.80 -13.34
CA ILE A 61 3.06 -1.38 -12.02
C ILE A 61 3.23 -0.33 -10.94
N GLN A 62 2.28 -0.28 -10.00
CA GLN A 62 2.36 0.55 -8.81
C GLN A 62 2.42 -0.29 -7.55
N VAL A 63 3.22 0.14 -6.59
CA VAL A 63 3.32 -0.48 -5.27
C VAL A 63 2.83 0.53 -4.24
N TRP A 64 1.84 0.11 -3.47
CA TRP A 64 1.16 0.92 -2.47
C TRP A 64 1.31 0.28 -1.09
N ALA A 65 1.67 1.07 -0.08
CA ALA A 65 1.74 0.62 1.31
C ALA A 65 0.50 1.05 2.08
N VAL A 66 -0.09 0.15 2.87
CA VAL A 66 -1.23 0.48 3.75
C VAL A 66 -0.80 1.56 4.74
N ASN A 67 -1.54 2.65 4.77
CA ASN A 67 -1.37 3.70 5.75
C ASN A 67 -2.19 3.37 7.01
N LYS A 68 -1.49 2.95 8.08
CA LYS A 68 -2.12 2.55 9.35
C LYS A 68 -2.49 3.74 10.25
N SER A 69 -2.07 4.96 9.92
CA SER A 69 -2.44 6.13 10.72
C SER A 69 -3.87 6.61 10.44
N ILE A 70 -4.45 6.18 9.31
CA ILE A 70 -5.80 6.55 8.88
C ILE A 70 -6.71 5.32 9.00
N PRO A 71 -7.54 5.23 10.06
CA PRO A 71 -8.49 4.13 10.20
C PRO A 71 -9.60 4.24 9.16
N ASN A 72 -10.12 3.08 8.74
CA ASN A 72 -11.27 3.04 7.84
C ASN A 72 -12.56 3.44 8.61
N PRO A 73 -13.25 4.55 8.24
CA PRO A 73 -14.45 5.01 8.95
C PRO A 73 -15.63 4.03 8.87
N CYS A 74 -15.64 3.15 7.86
CA CYS A 74 -16.68 2.13 7.72
C CYS A 74 -16.34 0.84 8.49
N PHE A 75 -15.16 0.73 9.11
CA PHE A 75 -14.79 -0.46 9.85
C PHE A 75 -15.48 -0.49 11.22
N VAL A 76 -16.38 -1.46 11.40
CA VAL A 76 -16.99 -1.78 12.69
C VAL A 76 -16.21 -2.94 13.31
N GLU A 77 -15.73 -2.74 14.54
CA GLU A 77 -15.11 -3.83 15.28
C GLU A 77 -16.15 -4.92 15.61
N PRO A 78 -15.84 -6.21 15.36
CA PRO A 78 -16.74 -7.27 15.76
C PRO A 78 -16.92 -7.23 17.28
N VAL A 79 -18.17 -7.13 17.72
CA VAL A 79 -18.52 -7.24 19.15
C VAL A 79 -18.05 -8.61 19.62
N LYS A 80 -17.16 -8.63 20.61
CA LYS A 80 -16.76 -9.86 21.29
C LYS A 80 -17.94 -10.26 22.19
N VAL A 81 -18.71 -11.24 21.76
CA VAL A 81 -19.67 -11.91 22.65
C VAL A 81 -18.84 -12.70 23.64
N ILE A 82 -18.87 -12.27 24.90
CA ILE A 82 -18.33 -13.03 26.03
C ILE A 82 -19.41 -14.04 26.42
N ASP A 83 -19.14 -15.32 26.21
CA ASP A 83 -19.98 -16.44 26.63
C ASP A 83 -19.87 -16.65 28.16
N GLU A 84 -20.04 -15.60 28.95
CA GLU A 84 -20.05 -15.65 30.42
C GLU A 84 -21.44 -15.25 30.92
N GLU A 85 -22.42 -16.16 30.79
CA GLU A 85 -23.60 -16.24 31.66
C GLU A 85 -24.47 -17.48 31.30
N ILE A 86 -23.92 -18.68 31.46
CA ILE A 86 -24.75 -19.88 31.76
C ILE A 86 -24.08 -20.60 32.92
N GLY A 87 -24.46 -20.21 34.13
CA GLY A 87 -23.92 -20.78 35.36
C GLY A 87 -24.81 -20.52 36.55
N GLU A 88 -26.08 -20.96 36.50
CA GLU A 88 -26.82 -21.39 37.70
C GLU A 88 -28.13 -22.09 37.32
N GLU A 89 -28.08 -23.42 37.16
CA GLU A 89 -29.22 -24.30 37.44
C GLU A 89 -28.81 -25.18 38.63
N THR A 90 -29.05 -24.71 39.85
CA THR A 90 -29.11 -25.59 41.02
C THR A 90 -30.43 -26.36 40.99
N LYS A 91 -30.36 -27.65 40.63
CA LYS A 91 -31.46 -28.61 40.81
C LYS A 91 -31.73 -28.82 42.32
N PRO A 92 -33.00 -28.90 42.75
CA PRO A 92 -33.34 -29.42 44.07
C PRO A 92 -33.54 -30.95 44.00
N GLU A 93 -32.83 -31.70 44.85
CA GLU A 93 -33.26 -32.97 45.46
C GLU A 93 -32.45 -33.26 46.71
#